data_AF-G7VCV6-F1
#
_entry.id   AF-G7VCV6-F1
#
_cell.length_a   1.000
_cell.length_b   1.000
_cell.length_c   1.000
_cell.angle_alpha   90.00
_cell.angle_beta   90.00
_cell.angle_gamma   90.00
#
_symmetry.space_group_name_H-M   'P 1'
#
loop_
_entity.id
_entity.type
_entity.pdbx_description
1 polymer ?
#
loop_
_entity_poly.entity_id
_entity_poly.type
_entity_poly.pdbx_seq_one_letter_code
_entity_poly.pdbx_strand_id
1 'polypeptide(L)' 'MARRRKYEGLNPFVAAGLIKFSEEGELEKIKLTPRAAIAISIAIIAALIAINAVLPPP' A
#
# COMPACT_ATOMS: atom_id res chain seq x y z
N MET A 1 -19.25 -27.45 -14.89
CA MET A 1 -17.92 -26.93 -15.28
C MET A 1 -18.03 -25.49 -15.83
N ALA A 2 -18.30 -24.51 -14.98
CA ALA A 2 -18.61 -23.13 -15.41
C ALA A 2 -17.69 -22.05 -14.80
N ARG A 3 -16.51 -22.43 -14.29
CA ARG A 3 -15.52 -21.47 -13.73
C ARG A 3 -14.45 -20.99 -14.71
N ARG A 4 -14.32 -21.60 -15.90
CA ARG A 4 -13.22 -21.29 -16.85
C ARG A 4 -13.44 -20.07 -17.75
N ARG A 5 -14.68 -19.59 -17.95
CA ARG A 5 -14.97 -18.54 -18.93
C ARG A 5 -14.71 -17.10 -18.49
N LYS A 6 -14.33 -16.85 -17.23
CA LYS A 6 -14.09 -15.47 -16.75
C LYS A 6 -12.74 -14.87 -17.19
N TYR A 7 -11.86 -15.64 -17.82
CA TYR A 7 -10.51 -15.21 -18.21
C TYR A 7 -10.25 -15.21 -19.73
N GLU A 8 -11.26 -15.44 -20.58
CA GLU A 8 -11.08 -15.50 -22.05
C GLU A 8 -10.75 -14.14 -22.70
N GLY A 9 -10.76 -13.03 -21.94
CA GLY A 9 -10.43 -11.69 -22.45
C GLY A 9 -9.24 -11.00 -21.79
N LEU A 10 -8.57 -11.65 -20.81
CA LEU A 10 -7.38 -11.05 -20.18
C LEU A 10 -6.14 -11.48 -20.96
N ASN A 11 -5.43 -10.49 -21.50
CA ASN A 11 -4.13 -10.70 -22.14
C ASN A 11 -3.23 -11.52 -21.19
N PRO A 12 -2.60 -12.62 -21.65
CA PRO A 12 -1.77 -13.50 -20.82
C PRO A 12 -0.69 -12.75 -20.03
N PHE A 13 -0.19 -11.62 -20.54
CA PHE A 13 0.76 -10.76 -19.81
C PHE A 13 0.13 -10.00 -18.63
N VAL A 14 -1.12 -9.57 -18.77
CA VAL A 14 -1.89 -8.93 -17.69
C VAL A 14 -2.26 -9.97 -16.63
N ALA A 15 -2.64 -11.18 -17.05
CA ALA A 15 -2.89 -12.28 -16.15
C ALA A 15 -1.61 -12.70 -15.39
N ALA A 16 -0.47 -12.79 -16.08
CA ALA A 16 0.83 -13.07 -15.46
C ALA A 16 1.28 -11.95 -14.51
N GLY A 17 1.05 -10.69 -14.87
CA GLY A 17 1.29 -9.56 -13.98
C GLY A 17 0.46 -9.66 -12.70
N LEU A 18 -0.84 -9.93 -12.82
CA LEU A 18 -1.75 -10.10 -11.68
C LEU A 18 -1.39 -11.32 -10.81
N ILE A 19 -0.93 -12.42 -11.42
CA ILE A 19 -0.43 -13.60 -10.69
C ILE A 19 0.85 -13.24 -9.93
N LYS A 20 1.79 -12.52 -10.56
CA LYS A 20 3.01 -12.05 -9.89
C LYS A 20 2.71 -11.07 -8.76
N PHE A 21 1.74 -10.16 -8.93
CA PHE A 21 1.25 -9.28 -7.86
C PHE A 21 0.54 -10.05 -6.74
N SER A 22 -0.12 -11.16 -7.05
CA SER A 22 -0.74 -12.06 -6.06
C SER A 22 0.30 -12.93 -5.34
N GLU A 23 1.38 -13.34 -6.01
CA GLU A 23 2.53 -14.06 -5.42
C GLU A 23 3.40 -13.12 -4.58
N GLU A 24 3.47 -11.84 -4.94
CA GLU A 24 3.94 -10.73 -4.10
C GLU A 24 2.98 -10.43 -2.93
N GLY A 25 2.23 -11.43 -2.45
CA GLY A 25 1.51 -11.46 -1.17
C GLY A 25 2.39 -11.16 0.07
N GLU A 26 3.64 -10.76 -0.11
CA GLU A 26 4.39 -9.93 0.83
C GLU A 26 3.66 -8.61 1.18
N LEU A 27 2.80 -8.09 0.29
CA LEU A 27 1.95 -6.93 0.59
C LEU A 27 0.84 -7.23 1.62
N GLU A 28 0.48 -8.49 1.89
CA GLU A 28 -0.45 -8.83 2.99
C GLU A 28 0.20 -8.76 4.38
N LYS A 29 1.54 -8.72 4.48
CA LYS A 29 2.21 -8.52 5.78
C LYS A 29 2.14 -7.07 6.24
N ILE A 30 2.08 -6.11 5.30
CA ILE A 30 1.87 -4.72 5.64
C ILE A 30 0.36 -4.50 5.78
N LYS A 31 -0.20 -4.91 6.93
CA LYS A 31 -1.57 -4.59 7.39
C LYS A 31 -1.81 -3.09 7.61
N LEU A 32 -1.00 -2.24 7.00
CA LEU A 32 -1.06 -0.80 7.15
C LEU A 32 -1.96 -0.28 6.03
N THR A 33 -3.22 -0.05 6.38
CA THR A 33 -4.20 0.49 5.42
C THR A 33 -3.68 1.83 4.87
N PRO A 34 -4.01 2.20 3.61
CA PRO A 34 -3.62 3.49 3.05
C PRO A 34 -4.03 4.67 3.93
N ARG A 35 -5.19 4.56 4.61
CA ARG A 35 -5.66 5.55 5.58
C ARG A 35 -4.74 5.68 6.80
N ALA A 36 -4.25 4.56 7.33
CA ALA A 36 -3.30 4.55 8.44
C ALA A 36 -1.96 5.18 8.03
N ALA A 37 -1.49 4.92 6.81
CA ALA A 37 -0.26 5.53 6.30
C ALA A 37 -0.39 7.06 6.23
N ILE A 38 -1.50 7.57 5.70
CA ILE A 38 -1.77 9.02 5.65
C ILE A 38 -1.81 9.61 7.07
N ALA A 39 -2.51 8.96 8.01
CA ALA A 39 -2.61 9.43 9.38
C ALA A 39 -1.24 9.49 10.09
N ILE A 40 -0.40 8.46 9.92
CA ILE A 40 0.95 8.42 10.48
C ILE A 40 1.81 9.54 9.90
N SER A 41 1.77 9.76 8.59
CA SER A 41 2.52 10.85 7.94
C SER A 41 2.14 12.22 8.50
N ILE A 42 0.84 12.50 8.65
CA ILE A 42 0.35 13.76 9.25
C ILE A 42 0.84 13.90 10.70
N ALA A 43 0.76 12.82 11.49
CA ALA A 43 1.19 12.82 12.88
C ALA A 43 2.69 13.12 13.03
N ILE A 44 3.53 12.53 12.17
CA ILE A 44 4.98 12.78 12.17
C ILE A 44 5.28 14.25 11.85
N ILE A 45 4.64 14.81 10.82
CA ILE A 45 4.81 16.23 10.45
C ILE A 45 4.42 17.14 11.61
N ALA A 46 3.25 16.89 12.22
CA ALA A 46 2.79 17.68 13.36
C ALA A 46 3.74 17.57 14.57
N ALA A 47 4.26 16.38 14.85
CA ALA A 47 5.24 16.16 15.91
C ALA A 47 6.54 16.94 15.68
N LEU A 48 7.07 16.92 14.46
CA LEU A 48 8.28 17.69 14.10
C LEU A 48 8.05 19.20 14.27
N ILE A 49 6.90 19.72 13.85
CA ILE A 49 6.55 21.13 14.04
C ILE A 49 6.47 21.46 15.53
N ALA A 50 5.82 20.63 16.33
CA ALA A 50 5.71 20.83 17.77
C ALA A 50 7.07 20.79 18.47
N ILE A 51 7.94 19.85 18.09
CA ILE A 51 9.31 19.76 18.60
C ILE A 51 10.07 21.03 18.26
N ASN A 52 10.03 21.49 17.00
CA ASN A 52 10.72 22.70 16.58
C ASN A 52 10.18 23.97 17.26
N ALA A 53 8.89 24.01 17.60
CA ALA A 53 8.30 25.11 18.34
C ALA A 53 8.73 25.16 19.82
N VAL A 54 8.93 23.99 20.45
CA VAL A 54 9.30 23.89 21.87
C VAL A 54 10.81 23.93 22.09
N LEU A 55 11.56 23.25 21.21
CA LEU A 55 13.02 23.16 21.20
C LEU A 55 13.50 23.60 19.82
N PRO A 56 13.55 24.91 19.56
CA PRO A 56 14.17 25.40 18.34
C PRO A 56 15.64 24.95 18.34
N PRO A 57 16.14 24.45 17.19
CA PRO A 57 17.55 24.10 17.07
C PRO A 57 18.43 25.33 17.34
N PRO A 58 19.65 25.13 17.89
CA PRO A 58 20.58 26.20 18.21
C PRO A 58 21.08 26.95 16.97
#